data_AF-E9JB23-F1
#
_entry.id   AF-E9JB23-F1
#
_cell.length_a   1.000
_cell.length_b   1.000
_cell.length_c   1.000
_cell.angle_alpha   90.00
_cell.angle_beta   90.00
_cell.angle_gamma   90.00
#
_symmetry.space_group_name_H-M   'P 1'
#
loop_
_entity.id
_entity.type
_entity.pdbx_description
1 polymer ?
#
loop_
_entity_poly.entity_id
_entity_poly.type
_entity_poly.pdbx_seq_one_letter_code
_entity_poly.pdbx_strand_id
1 'polypeptide(L)'
;MQKYLSQNVEIVLPLNINIDGLPISKSSKSQLWPILTSIDLDRVDKNIKKPFIAGIYHGHMKPIHVDQFLSDFITEFKHLEQNGFN
;
A
#
# COMPACT_ATOMS: atom_id res chain seq x y z
N MET A 1 -40.16 -8.01 -18.64
CA MET A 1 -39.79 -7.90 -17.21
C MET A 1 -38.77 -8.98 -16.84
N GLN A 2 -37.64 -9.03 -17.56
CA GLN A 2 -36.50 -9.94 -17.32
C GLN A 2 -35.25 -9.34 -17.99
N LYS A 3 -34.97 -8.06 -17.72
CA LYS A 3 -33.79 -7.38 -18.25
C LYS A 3 -33.09 -6.58 -17.15
N TYR A 4 -32.92 -7.21 -15.99
CA TYR A 4 -31.91 -6.80 -15.03
C TYR A 4 -30.79 -7.82 -15.19
N LEU A 5 -29.90 -7.47 -16.11
CA LEU A 5 -28.60 -8.09 -16.28
C LEU A 5 -27.99 -8.29 -14.89
N SER A 6 -27.63 -9.52 -14.57
CA SER A 6 -26.63 -9.84 -13.56
C SER A 6 -25.37 -9.07 -13.93
N GLN A 7 -25.23 -7.86 -13.39
CA GLN A 7 -23.98 -7.14 -13.47
C GLN A 7 -23.01 -7.96 -12.61
N ASN A 8 -22.00 -8.54 -13.25
CA ASN A 8 -20.83 -9.03 -12.54
C ASN A 8 -20.22 -7.81 -11.86
N VAL A 9 -20.63 -7.55 -10.62
CA VAL A 9 -20.04 -6.48 -9.82
C VAL A 9 -18.65 -6.95 -9.46
N GLU A 10 -17.67 -6.43 -10.17
CA GLU A 10 -16.28 -6.60 -9.80
C GLU A 10 -16.09 -6.05 -8.39
N ILE A 11 -15.64 -6.90 -7.47
CA ILE A 11 -15.37 -6.50 -6.10
C ILE A 11 -14.03 -5.78 -6.12
N VAL A 12 -14.08 -4.44 -6.13
CA VAL A 12 -12.89 -3.59 -6.10
C VAL A 12 -12.58 -3.21 -4.66
N LEU A 13 -11.34 -3.46 -4.22
CA LEU A 13 -10.82 -2.97 -2.95
C LEU A 13 -10.01 -1.68 -3.20
N PRO A 14 -10.54 -0.50 -2.85
CA PRO A 14 -9.83 0.77 -3.05
C PRO A 14 -8.65 0.88 -2.08
N LEU A 15 -7.44 0.75 -2.62
CA LEU A 15 -6.18 0.87 -1.90
C LEU A 15 -5.46 2.17 -2.27
N ASN A 16 -5.02 2.91 -1.27
CA ASN A 16 -4.09 4.02 -1.44
C ASN A 16 -2.68 3.56 -1.06
N ILE A 17 -1.69 3.91 -1.88
CA ILE A 17 -0.28 3.59 -1.65
C ILE A 17 0.55 4.87 -1.82
N ASN A 18 1.40 5.18 -0.84
CA ASN A 18 2.32 6.31 -0.89
C ASN A 18 3.71 5.91 -0.43
N ILE A 19 4.74 6.34 -1.17
CA ILE A 19 6.14 6.03 -0.88
C ILE A 19 6.95 7.31 -1.12
N ASP A 20 7.24 8.05 -0.05
CA ASP A 20 8.01 9.29 -0.13
C ASP A 20 9.06 9.36 0.99
N GLY A 21 10.09 10.18 0.78
CA GLY A 21 11.20 10.37 1.71
C GLY A 21 10.84 11.32 2.85
N LEU A 22 10.93 10.82 4.09
CA LEU A 22 10.74 11.59 5.31
C LEU A 22 12.09 11.82 6.00
N PRO A 23 12.64 13.06 6.01
CA PRO A 23 13.84 13.38 6.77
C PRO A 23 13.64 13.14 8.28
N ILE A 24 14.54 12.38 8.90
CA ILE A 24 14.47 12.09 10.35
C ILE A 24 15.07 13.23 11.18
N SER A 25 16.06 13.92 10.62
CA SER A 25 16.77 14.99 11.33
C SER A 25 17.16 16.11 10.36
N LYS A 26 17.30 17.33 10.88
CA LYS A 26 17.77 18.49 10.09
C LYS A 26 19.28 18.49 9.86
N SER A 27 20.04 17.83 10.73
CA SER A 27 21.51 17.88 10.75
C SER A 27 22.18 16.66 10.11
N SER A 28 21.43 15.63 9.73
CA SER A 28 21.93 14.50 8.95
C SER A 28 21.10 14.29 7.71
N LYS A 29 21.66 13.56 6.72
CA LYS A 29 20.92 13.12 5.53
C LYS A 29 20.02 11.90 5.79
N SER A 30 19.84 11.51 7.05
CA SER A 30 19.02 10.36 7.44
C SER A 30 17.55 10.55 7.05
N GLN A 31 17.00 9.59 6.33
CA GLN A 31 15.66 9.60 5.75
C GLN A 31 14.99 8.24 5.95
N LEU A 32 13.68 8.25 6.19
CA LEU A 32 12.81 7.08 6.06
C LEU A 32 12.11 7.13 4.72
N TRP A 33 11.90 5.96 4.12
CA TRP A 33 11.05 5.76 2.95
C TRP A 33 10.01 4.71 3.33
N PRO A 34 8.93 5.10 4.03
CA PRO A 34 7.85 4.18 4.35
C PRO A 34 7.01 3.89 3.11
N ILE A 35 6.57 2.64 2.98
CA ILE A 35 5.46 2.24 2.14
C ILE A 35 4.20 2.41 2.99
N LEU A 36 3.47 3.48 2.76
CA LEU A 36 2.24 3.79 3.45
C LEU A 36 1.04 3.28 2.67
N THR A 37 0.13 2.60 3.35
CA THR A 37 -1.07 2.03 2.75
C THR A 37 -2.32 2.39 3.53
N SER A 38 -3.46 2.56 2.87
CA SER A 38 -4.78 2.62 3.52
C SER A 38 -5.85 2.03 2.61
N ILE A 39 -6.97 1.60 3.22
CA ILE A 39 -8.14 1.09 2.48
C ILE A 39 -9.26 2.12 2.57
N ASP A 40 -9.63 2.70 1.44
CA ASP A 40 -10.68 3.73 1.34
C ASP A 40 -12.06 3.11 1.11
N LEU A 41 -12.50 2.29 2.06
CA LEU A 41 -13.77 1.60 1.98
C LEU A 41 -14.62 1.89 3.21
N ASP A 42 -15.89 2.22 3.04
CA ASP A 42 -16.72 2.67 4.15
C ASP A 42 -16.92 1.65 5.28
N ARG A 43 -16.84 0.38 4.94
CA ARG A 43 -17.16 -0.75 5.83
C ARG A 43 -15.95 -1.34 6.56
N VAL A 44 -14.77 -0.71 6.50
CA VAL A 44 -13.58 -1.19 7.23
C VAL A 44 -13.36 -0.41 8.53
N ASP A 45 -12.55 -1.01 9.42
CA ASP A 45 -12.13 -0.37 10.67
C ASP A 45 -11.48 1.00 10.40
N LYS A 46 -11.78 1.99 11.25
CA LYS A 46 -11.27 3.36 11.11
C LYS A 46 -9.74 3.45 11.11
N ASN A 47 -9.06 2.50 11.73
CA ASN A 47 -7.59 2.44 11.74
C ASN A 47 -7.04 2.00 10.38
N ILE A 48 -7.76 1.14 9.65
CA ILE A 48 -7.38 0.69 8.30
C ILE A 48 -7.62 1.80 7.26
N LYS A 49 -8.57 2.71 7.52
CA LYS A 49 -8.77 3.93 6.71
C LYS A 49 -7.62 4.93 6.83
N LYS A 50 -6.85 4.88 7.93
CA LYS A 50 -5.67 5.76 8.12
C LYS A 50 -4.44 5.11 7.48
N PRO A 51 -3.50 5.91 6.95
CA PRO A 51 -2.23 5.38 6.48
C PRO A 51 -1.52 4.56 7.56
N PHE A 52 -1.15 3.32 7.23
CA PHE A 52 -0.31 2.44 8.05
C PHE A 52 0.93 2.03 7.27
N ILE A 53 1.99 1.60 7.98
CA ILE A 53 3.26 1.23 7.37
C ILE A 53 3.18 -0.24 6.95
N ALA A 54 3.25 -0.51 5.65
CA ALA A 54 3.39 -1.86 5.09
C ALA A 54 4.87 -2.29 4.96
N GLY A 55 5.77 -1.33 4.86
CA GLY A 55 7.22 -1.56 4.80
C GLY A 55 7.97 -0.26 5.04
N ILE A 56 9.24 -0.35 5.44
CA ILE A 56 10.06 0.84 5.68
C ILE A 56 11.51 0.61 5.30
N TYR A 57 12.08 1.58 4.60
CA TYR A 57 13.52 1.67 4.40
C TYR A 57 14.08 2.86 5.19
N HIS A 58 15.28 2.68 5.74
CA HIS A 58 16.06 3.73 6.38
C HIS A 58 17.41 3.85 5.68
N GLY A 59 17.82 5.08 5.39
CA GLY A 59 19.14 5.34 4.82
C GLY A 59 19.47 6.83 4.75
N HIS A 60 20.64 7.15 4.21
CA HIS A 60 21.08 8.54 4.02
C HIS A 60 20.71 9.11 2.65
N MET A 61 19.98 8.34 1.85
CA MET A 61 19.49 8.65 0.51
C MET A 61 18.34 7.71 0.19
N LYS A 62 17.63 7.96 -0.92
CA LYS A 62 16.63 7.05 -1.46
C LYS A 62 17.18 5.62 -1.66
N PRO A 63 16.35 4.57 -1.59
CA PRO A 63 16.77 3.21 -1.88
C PRO A 63 17.48 3.15 -3.25
N ILE A 64 18.71 2.63 -3.28
CA ILE A 64 19.48 2.47 -4.53
C ILE A 64 18.87 1.34 -5.35
N HIS A 65 18.51 0.24 -4.68
CA HIS A 65 17.88 -0.93 -5.26
C HIS A 65 16.39 -0.94 -4.90
N VAL A 66 15.60 -0.17 -5.65
CA VAL A 66 14.15 -0.01 -5.43
C VAL A 66 13.41 -1.34 -5.65
N ASP A 67 13.91 -2.17 -6.56
CA ASP A 67 13.44 -3.53 -6.81
C ASP A 67 13.51 -4.40 -5.55
N GLN A 68 14.64 -4.38 -4.84
CA GLN A 68 14.81 -5.13 -3.60
C GLN A 68 13.93 -4.55 -2.48
N PHE A 69 13.89 -3.23 -2.38
CA PHE A 69 13.06 -2.53 -1.39
C PHE A 69 11.57 -2.83 -1.54
N LEU A 70 11.06 -2.93 -2.77
CA LEU A 70 9.63 -3.16 -3.04
C LEU A 70 9.27 -4.64 -3.23
N SER A 71 10.25 -5.54 -3.33
CA SER A 71 10.04 -6.94 -3.70
C SER A 71 9.01 -7.65 -2.83
N ASP A 72 9.17 -7.57 -1.51
CA ASP A 72 8.28 -8.26 -0.57
C ASP A 72 6.86 -7.70 -0.64
N PHE A 73 6.73 -6.37 -0.66
CA PHE A 73 5.44 -5.68 -0.79
C PHE A 73 4.71 -6.05 -2.09
N ILE A 74 5.42 -6.03 -3.23
CA ILE A 74 4.82 -6.37 -4.53
C ILE A 74 4.43 -7.86 -4.59
N THR A 75 5.23 -8.73 -3.98
CA THR A 75 4.96 -10.17 -3.95
C THR A 75 3.69 -10.46 -3.17
N GLU A 76 3.55 -9.88 -1.97
CA GLU A 76 2.34 -10.01 -1.16
C GLU A 76 1.13 -9.36 -1.83
N PHE A 77 1.28 -8.16 -2.40
CA PHE A 77 0.21 -7.46 -3.10
C PHE A 77 -0.36 -8.29 -4.24
N LYS A 78 0.51 -8.86 -5.10
CA LYS A 78 0.10 -9.73 -6.20
C LYS A 78 -0.55 -11.01 -5.71
N HIS A 79 -0.08 -11.56 -4.60
CA HIS A 79 -0.69 -12.74 -3.99
C HIS A 79 -2.12 -12.43 -3.53
N LEU A 80 -2.35 -11.29 -2.87
CA LEU A 80 -3.68 -10.85 -2.43
C LEU A 80 -4.60 -10.52 -3.61
N GLU A 81 -4.08 -9.89 -4.66
CA GLU A 81 -4.85 -9.61 -5.89
C GLU A 81 -5.38 -10.89 -6.55
N GLN A 82 -4.54 -11.95 -6.57
CA GLN A 82 -4.88 -13.21 -7.24
C GLN A 82 -5.72 -14.15 -6.36
N ASN A 83 -5.50 -14.15 -5.05
CA ASN A 83 -6.06 -15.15 -4.13
C ASN A 83 -7.10 -14.57 -3.16
N GLY A 84 -7.25 -13.25 -3.10
CA GLY A 84 -8.14 -12.58 -2.17
C GLY A 84 -7.67 -12.69 -0.71
N PHE A 85 -8.61 -12.54 0.21
CA PHE A 85 -8.42 -12.74 1.65
C PHE A 85 -9.16 -14.01 2.06
N ASN A 86 -8.53 -14.85 2.88
CA ASN A 86 -9.19 -16.01 3.51
C ASN A 86 -10.08 -15.59 4.67
#